data_AF-A0A498GNN4-F1
#
_entry.id   AF-A0A498GNN4-F1
#
_cell.length_a   1.000
_cell.length_b   1.000
_cell.length_c   1.000
_cell.angle_alpha   90.00
_cell.angle_beta   90.00
_cell.angle_gamma   90.00
#
_symmetry.space_group_name_H-M   'P 1'
#
loop_
_entity.id
_entity.type
_entity.pdbx_description
1 polymer ?
#
loop_
_entity_poly.entity_id
_entity_poly.type
_entity_poly.pdbx_seq_one_letter_code
_entity_poly.pdbx_strand_id
1 'polypeptide(L)'
;MTLVVQTGAFTAVSADRSIEVTVADDEDALLGIDVQSVAVERNTTANVTLLTVENRFDSPMNLKTAVTGHEDNQRLNVTAVDAPASLSSGEQGSVVATVECVNTTVAEAVAVDLTASGDGASVALSRDLDAKCV
;
A
#
# COMPACT_ATOMS: atom_id res chain seq x y z
N MET A 1 53.52 -8.90 -33.66
CA MET A 1 53.56 -7.57 -33.03
C MET A 1 52.14 -7.05 -33.04
N THR A 2 51.54 -6.94 -31.85
CA THR A 2 50.12 -6.67 -31.60
C THR A 2 49.99 -5.24 -31.07
N LEU A 3 48.97 -4.48 -31.49
CA LEU A 3 48.27 -3.38 -30.76
C LEU A 3 47.19 -2.81 -31.73
N VAL A 4 45.87 -3.02 -31.57
CA VAL A 4 44.88 -2.39 -30.63
C VAL A 4 44.71 -0.89 -30.97
N VAL A 5 43.53 -0.33 -31.25
CA VAL A 5 42.33 -0.14 -30.40
C VAL A 5 41.05 -0.03 -31.24
N GLN A 6 40.02 -0.73 -30.79
CA GLN A 6 38.59 -0.56 -31.10
C GLN A 6 37.97 0.31 -30.00
N THR A 7 37.20 1.35 -30.32
CA THR A 7 36.06 1.82 -29.49
C THR A 7 35.08 2.60 -30.36
N GLY A 8 33.86 2.08 -30.48
CA GLY A 8 32.78 2.61 -31.30
C GLY A 8 32.16 3.88 -30.73
N ALA A 9 31.88 4.82 -31.63
CA ALA A 9 31.05 5.97 -31.34
C ALA A 9 29.58 5.59 -31.56
N PHE A 10 28.84 5.34 -30.48
CA PHE A 10 27.39 5.47 -30.47
C PHE A 10 27.01 6.23 -29.21
N THR A 11 26.67 7.49 -29.41
CA THR A 11 25.99 8.33 -28.43
C THR A 11 24.57 7.77 -28.27
N ALA A 12 24.35 7.00 -27.22
CA ALA A 12 23.01 6.79 -26.69
C ALA A 12 23.01 7.39 -25.28
N VAL A 13 22.72 8.68 -25.22
CA VAL A 13 22.26 9.29 -23.98
C VAL A 13 20.83 8.79 -23.79
N SER A 14 20.68 7.58 -23.26
CA SER A 14 19.45 7.21 -22.57
C SER A 14 19.50 7.96 -21.25
N ALA A 15 19.01 9.20 -21.28
CA ALA A 15 18.44 9.80 -20.09
C ALA A 15 17.21 8.98 -19.75
N ASP A 16 17.44 7.79 -19.21
CA ASP A 16 16.49 7.15 -18.33
C ASP A 16 16.24 8.21 -17.26
N ARG A 17 15.10 8.90 -17.37
CA ARG A 17 14.47 9.46 -16.20
C ARG A 17 14.11 8.24 -15.37
N SER A 18 15.09 7.74 -14.64
CA SER A 18 14.86 6.96 -13.43
C SER A 18 14.02 7.89 -12.59
N ILE A 19 12.70 7.72 -12.66
CA ILE A 19 11.81 8.20 -11.64
C ILE A 19 12.25 7.37 -10.44
N GLU A 20 13.20 7.92 -9.70
CA GLU A 20 13.53 7.47 -8.37
C GLU A 20 12.22 7.63 -7.60
N VAL A 21 11.48 6.53 -7.49
CA VAL A 21 10.38 6.43 -6.56
C VAL A 21 11.07 6.43 -5.21
N THR A 22 11.39 7.61 -4.71
CA THR A 22 11.80 7.80 -3.33
C THR A 22 10.63 7.30 -2.50
N VAL A 23 10.76 6.08 -1.98
CA VAL A 23 9.94 5.60 -0.88
C VAL A 23 10.29 6.53 0.27
N ALA A 24 9.50 7.58 0.45
CA ALA A 24 9.62 8.41 1.63
C ALA A 24 9.36 7.51 2.83
N ASP A 25 10.27 7.56 3.80
CA ASP A 25 10.01 7.06 5.14
C ASP A 25 8.73 7.76 5.63
N ASP A 26 7.78 7.01 6.19
CA ASP A 26 6.36 7.40 6.42
C ASP A 26 6.19 8.73 7.20
N GLU A 27 7.21 9.20 7.91
CA GLU A 27 7.17 10.42 8.73
C GLU A 27 7.08 11.73 7.91
N ASP A 28 7.68 11.77 6.71
CA ASP A 28 7.74 12.97 5.85
C ASP A 28 6.83 12.89 4.60
N ALA A 29 6.01 11.83 4.50
CA ALA A 29 5.09 11.67 3.38
C ALA A 29 3.92 12.65 3.47
N LEU A 30 3.57 13.28 2.35
CA LEU A 30 2.36 14.11 2.22
C LEU A 30 1.05 13.31 2.32
N LEU A 31 1.17 11.98 2.35
CA LEU A 31 0.11 11.06 2.72
C LEU A 31 0.58 10.29 3.95
N GLY A 32 0.03 10.61 5.12
CA GLY A 32 0.38 9.92 6.37
C GLY A 32 -0.34 8.58 6.46
N ILE A 33 0.36 7.55 6.92
CA ILE A 33 -0.19 6.20 7.08
C ILE A 33 0.11 5.69 8.49
N ASP A 34 -0.94 5.27 9.18
CA ASP A 34 -0.84 4.56 10.46
C ASP A 34 -1.37 3.14 10.28
N VAL A 35 -0.49 2.16 10.47
CA VAL A 35 -0.79 0.74 10.25
C VAL A 35 -1.14 0.09 11.59
N GLN A 36 -2.26 -0.64 11.64
CA GLN A 36 -2.70 -1.33 12.84
C GLN A 36 -2.51 -2.85 12.72
N SER A 37 -1.96 -3.47 13.76
CA SER A 37 -1.92 -4.92 13.87
C SER A 37 -3.32 -5.47 14.12
N VAL A 38 -3.69 -6.52 13.40
CA VAL A 38 -5.05 -7.06 13.45
C VAL A 38 -5.08 -8.42 14.13
N ALA A 39 -5.95 -8.56 15.13
CA ALA A 39 -6.27 -9.83 15.77
C ALA A 39 -7.77 -10.11 15.69
N VAL A 40 -8.14 -11.28 15.18
CA VAL A 40 -9.54 -11.67 14.93
C VAL A 40 -9.82 -12.99 15.61
N GLU A 41 -10.96 -13.12 16.29
CA GLU A 41 -11.33 -14.38 16.93
C GLU A 41 -11.55 -15.50 15.89
N ARG A 42 -11.08 -16.71 16.19
CA ARG A 42 -11.28 -17.87 15.32
C ARG A 42 -12.76 -18.18 15.10
N ASN A 43 -13.08 -18.59 13.87
CA ASN A 43 -14.44 -18.92 13.41
C ASN A 43 -15.43 -17.74 13.54
N THR A 44 -14.91 -16.53 13.47
CA THR A 44 -15.69 -15.29 13.53
C THR A 44 -15.40 -14.42 12.31
N THR A 45 -16.41 -13.64 11.92
CA THR A 45 -16.28 -12.53 10.98
C THR A 45 -16.21 -11.23 11.78
N ALA A 46 -15.17 -10.43 11.54
CA ALA A 46 -14.99 -9.16 12.23
C ALA A 46 -14.64 -8.05 11.25
N ASN A 47 -15.04 -6.83 11.59
CA ASN A 47 -14.58 -5.62 10.93
C ASN A 47 -13.32 -5.15 11.64
N VAL A 48 -12.23 -5.03 10.89
CA VAL A 48 -10.90 -4.67 11.40
C VAL A 48 -10.42 -3.42 10.68
N THR A 49 -9.88 -2.48 11.43
CA THR A 49 -9.20 -1.33 10.82
C THR A 49 -7.80 -1.79 10.43
N LEU A 50 -7.49 -1.78 9.14
CA LEU A 50 -6.18 -2.17 8.63
C LEU A 50 -5.20 -1.01 8.79
N LEU A 51 -5.60 0.17 8.29
CA LEU A 51 -4.79 1.36 8.36
C LEU A 51 -5.65 2.61 8.41
N THR A 52 -5.06 3.70 8.87
CA THR A 52 -5.61 5.05 8.80
C THR A 52 -4.74 5.88 7.86
N VAL A 53 -5.39 6.56 6.92
CA VAL A 53 -4.76 7.44 5.94
C VAL A 53 -5.04 8.88 6.35
N GLU A 54 -4.01 9.73 6.32
CA GLU A 54 -4.12 11.17 6.52
C GLU A 54 -3.69 11.89 5.25
N ASN A 55 -4.55 12.76 4.72
CA ASN A 55 -4.19 13.65 3.64
C ASN A 55 -3.49 14.90 4.18
N ARG A 56 -2.16 14.98 4.04
CA ARG A 56 -1.36 16.16 4.46
C ARG A 56 -1.09 17.13 3.31
N PHE A 57 -1.69 16.92 2.14
CA PHE A 57 -1.67 17.92 1.09
C PHE A 57 -2.61 19.08 1.43
N ASP A 58 -2.30 20.28 0.92
CA ASP A 58 -3.17 21.46 1.03
C ASP A 58 -4.44 21.37 0.15
N SER A 59 -4.63 20.22 -0.51
CA SER A 59 -5.67 19.95 -1.51
C SER A 59 -6.38 18.63 -1.24
N PRO A 60 -7.65 18.48 -1.66
CA PRO A 60 -8.36 17.21 -1.56
C PRO A 60 -7.74 16.14 -2.48
N MET A 61 -7.71 14.90 -1.98
CA MET A 61 -7.17 13.74 -2.67
C MET A 61 -8.26 12.68 -2.86
N ASN A 62 -8.39 12.15 -4.08
CA ASN A 62 -9.21 10.97 -4.35
C ASN A 62 -8.42 9.72 -4.03
N LEU A 63 -9.06 8.77 -3.35
CA LEU A 63 -8.44 7.54 -2.90
C LEU A 63 -9.04 6.35 -3.63
N LYS A 64 -8.16 5.44 -3.99
CA LYS A 64 -8.52 4.12 -4.50
C LYS A 64 -7.79 3.09 -3.65
N THR A 65 -8.57 2.28 -2.95
CA THR A 65 -8.04 1.24 -2.07
C THR A 65 -8.38 -0.12 -2.67
N ALA A 66 -7.39 -1.00 -2.70
CA ALA A 66 -7.56 -2.42 -2.95
C ALA A 66 -6.92 -3.18 -1.78
N VAL A 67 -7.63 -4.17 -1.26
CA VAL A 67 -7.10 -5.08 -0.25
C VAL A 67 -7.14 -6.46 -0.84
N THR A 68 -5.99 -7.12 -0.85
CA THR A 68 -5.84 -8.47 -1.36
C THR A 68 -5.34 -9.35 -0.21
N GLY A 69 -6.12 -10.40 0.09
CA GLY A 69 -5.56 -11.53 0.82
C GLY A 69 -4.50 -12.20 -0.06
N HIS A 70 -3.41 -12.66 0.53
CA HIS A 70 -2.41 -13.46 -0.21
C HIS A 70 -3.09 -14.71 -0.79
N GLU A 71 -2.73 -15.14 -2.00
CA GLU A 71 -3.44 -16.24 -2.70
C GLU A 71 -3.36 -17.59 -1.96
N ASP A 72 -2.42 -17.73 -1.03
CA ASP A 72 -2.28 -18.89 -0.13
C ASP A 72 -3.14 -18.80 1.16
N ASN A 73 -3.82 -17.66 1.40
CA ASN A 73 -4.62 -17.39 2.60
C ASN A 73 -5.99 -18.09 2.55
N GLN A 74 -6.00 -19.42 2.55
CA GLN A 74 -7.23 -20.22 2.65
C GLN A 74 -7.91 -20.11 4.03
N ARG A 75 -7.35 -19.33 4.98
CA ARG A 75 -7.77 -19.29 6.38
C ARG A 75 -8.13 -17.89 6.87
N LEU A 76 -7.63 -16.82 6.26
CA LEU A 76 -8.11 -15.46 6.48
C LEU A 76 -8.66 -14.90 5.17
N ASN A 77 -9.99 -14.79 5.10
CA ASN A 77 -10.67 -14.33 3.89
C ASN A 77 -11.14 -12.88 4.06
N VAL A 78 -10.71 -12.00 3.16
CA VAL A 78 -11.20 -10.62 3.10
C VAL A 78 -12.47 -10.62 2.25
N THR A 79 -13.61 -10.35 2.88
CA THR A 79 -14.94 -10.45 2.24
C THR A 79 -15.49 -9.09 1.80
N ALA A 80 -15.09 -8.02 2.47
CA ALA A 80 -15.45 -6.65 2.11
C ALA A 80 -14.36 -5.68 2.56
N VAL A 81 -14.30 -4.53 1.90
CA VAL A 81 -13.42 -3.41 2.24
C VAL A 81 -14.26 -2.14 2.18
N ASP A 82 -14.20 -1.37 3.25
CA ASP A 82 -14.75 -0.02 3.33
C ASP A 82 -13.60 0.97 3.50
N ALA A 83 -13.53 1.94 2.59
CA ALA A 83 -12.49 2.95 2.58
C ALA A 83 -13.07 4.27 2.05
N PRO A 84 -12.59 5.42 2.54
CA PRO A 84 -12.98 6.71 2.00
C PRO A 84 -12.60 6.81 0.52
N ALA A 85 -13.52 7.28 -0.31
CA ALA A 85 -13.24 7.55 -1.72
C ALA A 85 -12.42 8.83 -1.94
N SER A 86 -12.38 9.71 -0.95
CA SER A 86 -11.62 10.96 -0.97
C SER A 86 -11.35 11.46 0.44
N LEU A 87 -10.27 12.20 0.62
CA LEU A 87 -9.95 12.95 1.83
C LEU A 87 -9.69 14.40 1.49
N SER A 88 -10.33 15.31 2.24
CA SER A 88 -10.02 16.74 2.20
C SER A 88 -8.63 17.00 2.77
N SER A 89 -8.11 18.22 2.59
CA SER A 89 -6.84 18.61 3.21
C SER A 89 -6.92 18.49 4.73
N GLY A 90 -5.95 17.81 5.34
CA GLY A 90 -5.88 17.51 6.76
C GLY A 90 -6.89 16.46 7.25
N GLU A 91 -7.68 15.87 6.36
CA GLU A 91 -8.67 14.86 6.73
C GLU A 91 -8.01 13.48 6.88
N GLN A 92 -8.53 12.71 7.84
CA GLN A 92 -8.13 11.33 8.07
C GLN A 92 -9.29 10.39 7.76
N GLY A 93 -8.96 9.21 7.24
CA GLY A 93 -9.94 8.17 7.02
C GLY A 93 -9.36 6.78 7.17
N SER A 94 -10.19 5.87 7.67
CA SER A 94 -9.79 4.51 7.97
C SER A 94 -10.15 3.57 6.83
N VAL A 95 -9.23 2.66 6.52
CA VAL A 95 -9.49 1.50 5.68
C VAL A 95 -9.88 0.35 6.60
N VAL A 96 -11.15 -0.04 6.52
CA VAL A 96 -11.74 -1.11 7.31
C VAL A 96 -11.98 -2.30 6.40
N ALA A 97 -11.50 -3.48 6.78
CA ALA A 97 -11.79 -4.72 6.07
C ALA A 97 -12.70 -5.61 6.92
N THR A 98 -13.64 -6.29 6.27
CA THR A 98 -14.39 -7.39 6.88
C THR A 98 -13.62 -8.68 6.59
N VAL A 99 -13.07 -9.26 7.66
CA VAL A 99 -12.23 -10.45 7.60
C VAL A 99 -12.95 -11.62 8.26
N GLU A 100 -12.89 -12.78 7.62
CA GLU A 100 -13.42 -14.04 8.12
C GLU A 100 -12.26 -14.99 8.44
N CYS A 101 -12.18 -15.42 9.70
CA CYS A 101 -11.12 -16.29 10.20
C CYS A 101 -11.56 -17.75 10.28
N VAL A 102 -11.03 -18.61 9.42
CA VAL A 102 -11.26 -20.06 9.41
C VAL A 102 -10.16 -20.78 10.18
N ASN A 103 -10.40 -20.97 11.49
CA ASN A 103 -9.65 -21.84 12.42
C ASN A 103 -8.12 -21.97 12.20
N THR A 104 -7.41 -20.84 12.17
CA THR A 104 -5.93 -20.79 12.17
C THR A 104 -5.42 -20.05 13.41
N THR A 105 -4.15 -20.29 13.78
CA THR A 105 -3.45 -19.55 14.86
C THR A 105 -2.17 -18.88 14.37
N VAL A 106 -1.93 -18.92 13.05
CA VAL A 106 -0.75 -18.34 12.39
C VAL A 106 -1.12 -16.93 11.91
N ALA A 107 -0.16 -16.00 11.96
CA ALA A 107 -0.32 -14.69 11.35
C ALA A 107 -0.23 -14.85 9.82
N GLU A 108 -1.16 -14.22 9.10
CA GLU A 108 -1.23 -14.20 7.65
C GLU A 108 -1.05 -12.76 7.16
N ALA A 109 -0.32 -12.60 6.06
CA ALA A 109 -0.09 -11.29 5.46
C ALA A 109 -1.31 -10.87 4.61
N VAL A 110 -1.73 -9.62 4.78
CA VAL A 110 -2.77 -8.96 3.98
C VAL A 110 -2.13 -7.77 3.28
N ALA A 111 -2.18 -7.74 1.96
CA ALA A 111 -1.66 -6.63 1.18
C ALA A 111 -2.74 -5.55 1.02
N VAL A 112 -2.36 -4.31 1.27
CA VAL A 112 -3.20 -3.12 1.07
C VAL A 112 -2.51 -2.20 0.08
N ASP A 113 -3.13 -2.05 -1.09
CA ASP A 113 -2.73 -1.11 -2.11
C ASP A 113 -3.63 0.13 -2.03
N LEU A 114 -3.02 1.28 -1.82
CA LEU A 114 -3.68 2.58 -1.75
C LEU A 114 -3.10 3.49 -2.83
N THR A 115 -3.97 4.10 -3.63
CA THR A 115 -3.58 5.15 -4.57
C THR A 115 -4.33 6.43 -4.24
N ALA A 116 -3.60 7.49 -3.93
CA ALA A 116 -4.13 8.83 -3.74
C ALA A 116 -3.82 9.71 -4.96
N SER A 117 -4.77 10.50 -5.43
CA SER A 117 -4.57 11.39 -6.59
C SER A 117 -5.37 12.69 -6.47
N GLY A 118 -4.73 13.82 -6.79
CA GLY A 118 -5.32 15.16 -6.68
C GLY A 118 -4.35 16.24 -7.15
N ASP A 119 -4.88 17.30 -7.77
CA ASP A 119 -4.12 18.48 -8.26
C ASP A 119 -2.82 18.17 -9.03
N GLY A 120 -2.83 17.12 -9.85
CA GLY A 120 -1.69 16.73 -10.67
C GLY A 120 -0.62 15.90 -9.92
N ALA A 121 -0.81 15.66 -8.63
CA ALA A 121 -0.03 14.70 -7.85
C ALA A 121 -0.72 13.34 -7.80
N SER A 122 0.08 12.28 -7.77
CA SER A 122 -0.38 10.91 -7.53
C SER A 122 0.62 10.21 -6.62
N VAL A 123 0.11 9.53 -5.60
CA VAL A 123 0.88 8.73 -4.66
C VAL A 123 0.31 7.32 -4.68
N ALA A 124 1.18 6.33 -4.84
CA ALA A 124 0.81 4.92 -4.72
C ALA A 124 1.60 4.31 -3.56
N LEU A 125 0.89 3.56 -2.74
CA LEU A 125 1.40 2.91 -1.55
C LEU A 125 0.94 1.46 -1.58
N SER A 126 1.86 0.55 -1.27
CA SER A 126 1.55 -0.85 -1.00
C SER A 126 2.14 -1.19 0.36
N ARG A 127 1.33 -1.80 1.23
CA ARG A 127 1.72 -2.21 2.59
C ARG A 127 1.19 -3.60 2.86
N ASP A 128 2.06 -4.45 3.39
CA ASP A 128 1.69 -5.76 3.93
C ASP A 128 1.42 -5.62 5.43
N LEU A 129 0.29 -6.14 5.88
CA LEU A 129 -0.11 -6.16 7.29
C LEU A 129 -0.19 -7.59 7.79
N ASP A 130 0.30 -7.82 9.01
CA ASP A 130 0.08 -9.08 9.70
C ASP A 130 -1.30 -9.10 10.37
N ALA A 131 -2.15 -10.02 9.90
CA ALA A 131 -3.44 -10.31 10.50
C ALA A 131 -3.42 -11.71 11.11
N LYS A 132 -3.80 -11.83 12.39
CA LYS A 132 -3.76 -13.10 13.12
C LYS A 132 -5.13 -13.52 13.60
N CYS A 133 -5.49 -14.77 13.33
CA CYS A 133 -6.62 -15.40 13.99
C CYS A 133 -6.20 -15.91 15.39
N VAL A 134 -6.94 -15.54 16.44
CA VAL A 134 -6.65 -15.89 17.86
C VAL A 134 -7.74 -16.77 18.47
#